data_AF-M4NHU6-F1
#
_entry.id   AF-M4NHU6-F1
#
_cell.length_a   1.000
_cell.length_b   1.000
_cell.length_c   1.000
_cell.angle_alpha   90.00
_cell.angle_beta   90.00
_cell.angle_gamma   90.00
#
_symmetry.space_group_name_H-M   'P 1'
#
loop_
_entity.id
_entity.type
_entity.pdbx_description
1 polymer ?
#
loop_
_entity_poly.entity_id
_entity_poly.type
_entity_poly.pdbx_seq_one_letter_code
_entity_poly.pdbx_strand_id
1 'polypeptide(L)'
;MSANQPSHVKLDPQPPWARFQDIIVQLDTDALIAVGIETMAELTGATHVNARARAVDADGNTLRDAAGLPVTTQVSHPYETSDLTANGLRVVDLQRDCVRVVLGEPTVHFFIGADTAECRARASIRMRLARAQDA
;
A
#
# COMPACT_ATOMS: atom_id res chain seq x y z
N MET A 1 -14.87 -18.97 -0.40
CA MET A 1 -13.52 -18.40 -0.22
C MET A 1 -13.66 -17.17 0.66
N SER A 2 -13.03 -17.15 1.84
CA SER A 2 -13.17 -16.02 2.78
C SER A 2 -12.59 -14.76 2.17
N ALA A 3 -13.40 -13.72 2.00
CA ALA A 3 -13.06 -12.44 1.39
C ALA A 3 -12.04 -11.59 2.19
N ASN A 4 -11.29 -12.19 3.12
CA ASN A 4 -10.45 -11.51 4.10
C ASN A 4 -8.99 -12.01 4.15
N GLN A 5 -8.57 -12.87 3.22
CA GLN A 5 -7.17 -13.28 3.12
C GLN A 5 -6.38 -12.31 2.23
N PRO A 6 -5.16 -11.91 2.64
CA PRO A 6 -4.27 -11.17 1.77
C PRO A 6 -4.00 -11.97 0.49
N SER A 7 -4.09 -11.28 -0.63
CA SER A 7 -3.90 -11.79 -1.99
C SER A 7 -2.44 -11.68 -2.45
N HIS A 8 -1.53 -11.39 -1.51
CA HIS A 8 -0.11 -11.23 -1.74
C HIS A 8 0.70 -12.10 -0.77
N VAL A 9 1.91 -12.43 -1.18
CA VAL A 9 2.89 -13.14 -0.38
C VAL A 9 4.13 -12.27 -0.24
N LYS A 10 4.61 -12.07 0.98
CA LYS A 10 5.91 -11.45 1.22
C LYS A 10 7.01 -12.40 0.75
N LEU A 11 7.96 -11.90 -0.04
CA LEU A 11 9.12 -12.71 -0.42
C LEU A 11 10.02 -12.98 0.80
N ASP A 12 10.47 -14.22 0.94
CA ASP A 12 11.44 -14.61 1.95
C ASP A 12 12.41 -15.65 1.34
N PRO A 13 13.70 -15.30 1.14
CA PRO A 13 14.35 -14.05 1.52
C PRO A 13 13.89 -12.85 0.68
N GLN A 14 14.09 -11.64 1.24
CA GLN A 14 13.94 -10.40 0.48
C GLN A 14 15.05 -10.28 -0.59
N PRO A 15 14.75 -9.84 -1.82
CA PRO A 15 15.76 -9.65 -2.86
C PRO A 15 16.88 -8.69 -2.43
N PRO A 16 18.13 -8.90 -2.87
CA PRO A 16 19.28 -8.08 -2.45
C PRO A 16 19.19 -6.62 -2.94
N TRP A 17 18.42 -6.36 -3.99
CA TRP A 17 18.14 -5.01 -4.49
C TRP A 17 17.01 -4.29 -3.73
N ALA A 18 16.32 -4.97 -2.81
CA ALA A 18 15.26 -4.36 -2.02
C ALA A 18 15.82 -3.15 -1.25
N ARG A 19 15.14 -2.01 -1.36
CA ARG A 19 15.53 -0.81 -0.61
C ARG A 19 15.27 -1.05 0.87
N PHE A 20 16.06 -0.43 1.75
CA PHE A 20 15.97 -0.64 3.20
C PHE A 20 14.56 -0.45 3.80
N GLN A 21 13.73 0.41 3.22
CA GLN A 21 12.37 0.68 3.67
C GLN A 21 11.29 -0.07 2.88
N ASP A 22 11.67 -0.82 1.85
CA ASP A 22 10.75 -1.55 1.01
C ASP A 22 10.69 -3.01 1.47
N ILE A 23 9.47 -3.53 1.59
CA ILE A 23 9.20 -4.96 1.65
C ILE A 23 8.69 -5.37 0.27
N ILE A 24 9.35 -6.35 -0.33
CA ILE A 24 8.94 -6.93 -1.60
C ILE A 24 7.88 -7.99 -1.34
N VAL A 25 6.75 -7.82 -2.00
CA VAL A 25 5.64 -8.77 -2.03
C VAL A 25 5.36 -9.17 -3.47
N GLN A 26 4.91 -10.40 -3.67
CA GLN A 26 4.40 -10.90 -4.93
C GLN A 26 2.87 -10.95 -4.83
N LEU A 27 2.18 -10.34 -5.80
CA LEU A 27 0.74 -10.46 -5.94
C LEU A 27 0.38 -11.84 -6.52
N ASP A 28 -0.87 -12.27 -6.35
CA ASP A 28 -1.47 -13.42 -7.05
C ASP A 28 -1.41 -13.35 -8.60
N THR A 29 -1.14 -12.17 -9.16
CA THR A 29 -0.85 -11.99 -10.60
C THR A 29 0.63 -12.13 -10.97
N ASP A 30 1.45 -12.67 -10.06
CA ASP A 30 2.92 -12.76 -10.13
C ASP A 30 3.68 -11.43 -10.19
N ALA A 31 2.99 -10.30 -10.12
CA ALA A 31 3.63 -8.98 -10.13
C ALA A 31 4.40 -8.74 -8.82
N LEU A 32 5.64 -8.27 -8.95
CA LEU A 32 6.47 -7.86 -7.81
C LEU A 32 6.18 -6.42 -7.44
N ILE A 33 5.89 -6.19 -6.17
CA ILE A 33 5.58 -4.87 -5.62
C ILE A 33 6.55 -4.58 -4.48
N ALA A 34 7.23 -3.43 -4.56
CA ALA A 34 7.97 -2.90 -3.42
C ALA A 34 7.03 -2.00 -2.60
N VAL A 35 6.80 -2.35 -1.35
CA VAL A 35 5.90 -1.65 -0.43
C VAL A 35 6.70 -0.96 0.65
N GLY A 36 6.54 0.35 0.79
CA GLY A 36 7.13 1.13 1.87
C GLY A 36 6.06 1.69 2.79
N ILE A 37 6.39 1.82 4.07
CA ILE A 37 5.53 2.47 5.04
C ILE A 37 6.34 3.34 6.00
N GLU A 38 5.82 4.51 6.29
CA GLU A 38 6.42 5.47 7.21
C GLU A 38 5.35 6.15 8.07
N THR A 39 5.73 6.51 9.29
CA THR A 39 4.93 7.33 10.18
C THR A 39 5.65 8.65 10.38
N MET A 40 4.96 9.75 10.08
CA MET A 40 5.52 11.10 10.12
C MET A 40 4.74 11.92 11.14
N ALA A 41 5.46 12.66 12.00
CA ALA A 41 4.86 13.69 12.84
C ALA A 41 5.12 15.05 12.20
N GLU A 42 4.06 15.80 11.94
CA GLU A 42 4.17 17.18 11.49
C GLU A 42 4.41 18.12 12.68
N LEU A 43 5.08 19.25 12.41
CA LEU A 43 5.31 20.30 13.42
C LEU A 43 4.01 20.90 13.97
N THR A 44 2.90 20.75 13.26
CA THR A 44 1.54 21.13 13.66
C THR A 44 0.96 20.22 14.75
N GLY A 45 1.62 19.10 15.06
CA GLY A 45 1.13 18.05 15.96
C GLY A 45 0.32 16.96 15.26
N ALA A 46 -0.01 17.13 13.97
CA ALA A 46 -0.69 16.10 13.19
C ALA A 46 0.26 14.94 12.89
N THR A 47 -0.18 13.71 13.13
CA THR A 47 0.58 12.51 12.76
C THR A 47 -0.04 11.84 11.55
N HIS A 48 0.80 11.33 10.66
CA HIS A 48 0.39 10.69 9.41
C HIS A 48 1.03 9.32 9.27
N VAL A 49 0.27 8.37 8.73
CA VAL A 49 0.80 7.14 8.15
C VAL A 49 0.81 7.29 6.65
N ASN A 50 1.98 7.16 6.03
CA ASN A 50 2.13 7.13 4.58
C ASN A 50 2.54 5.71 4.17
N ALA A 51 1.74 5.09 3.31
CA ALA A 51 2.09 3.84 2.65
C ALA A 51 2.25 4.10 1.15
N ARG A 52 3.28 3.51 0.56
CA ARG A 52 3.61 3.61 -0.86
C ARG A 52 3.84 2.24 -1.46
N ALA A 53 3.47 2.08 -2.72
CA ALA A 53 3.75 0.89 -3.49
C ALA A 53 4.26 1.26 -4.89
N ARG A 54 5.22 0.49 -5.38
CA ARG A 54 5.74 0.58 -6.74
C ARG A 54 5.82 -0.81 -7.34
N ALA A 55 5.35 -0.97 -8.57
CA ALA A 55 5.56 -2.21 -9.29
C ALA A 55 7.01 -2.26 -9.81
N VAL A 56 7.65 -3.42 -9.70
CA VAL A 56 9.07 -3.58 -10.03
C VAL A 56 9.31 -4.81 -10.91
N ASP A 57 10.36 -4.77 -11.70
CA ASP A 57 10.88 -5.95 -12.41
C ASP A 57 11.74 -6.84 -11.48
N ALA A 58 12.25 -7.93 -12.02
CA ALA A 58 13.09 -8.88 -11.29
C ALA A 58 14.44 -8.29 -10.83
N ASP A 59 14.87 -7.19 -11.43
CA ASP A 59 16.10 -6.46 -11.11
C ASP A 59 15.85 -5.31 -10.12
N GLY A 60 14.59 -5.07 -9.74
CA GLY A 60 14.18 -4.05 -8.78
C GLY A 60 13.90 -2.67 -9.38
N ASN A 61 13.96 -2.54 -10.71
CA ASN A 61 13.62 -1.29 -11.39
C ASN A 61 12.11 -1.08 -11.38
N THR A 62 11.68 0.16 -11.19
CA THR A 62 10.26 0.50 -11.25
C THR A 62 9.72 0.31 -12.66
N LEU A 63 8.66 -0.49 -12.80
CA LEU A 63 7.94 -0.66 -14.06
C LEU A 63 7.34 0.67 -14.52
N ARG A 64 7.22 0.86 -15.83
CA ARG A 64 6.64 2.05 -16.45
C ARG A 64 5.45 1.67 -17.32
N ASP A 65 4.46 2.55 -17.42
CA ASP A 65 3.31 2.41 -18.31
C ASP A 65 3.68 2.76 -19.76
N ALA A 66 2.71 2.65 -20.68
CA ALA A 66 2.89 2.96 -22.10
C ALA A 66 3.28 4.43 -22.38
N ALA A 67 2.98 5.35 -21.46
CA ALA A 67 3.39 6.75 -21.52
C ALA A 67 4.81 6.97 -20.93
N GLY A 68 5.47 5.91 -20.46
CA GLY A 68 6.78 5.95 -19.83
C GLY A 68 6.76 6.44 -18.38
N LEU A 69 5.58 6.57 -17.76
CA LEU A 69 5.44 7.00 -16.37
C LEU A 69 5.59 5.82 -15.41
N PRO A 70 6.22 6.00 -14.23
CA PRO A 70 6.42 4.90 -13.30
C PRO A 70 5.09 4.44 -12.68
N VAL A 71 4.90 3.12 -12.59
CA VAL A 71 3.72 2.49 -11.99
C VAL A 71 3.87 2.51 -10.47
N THR A 72 3.42 3.60 -9.85
CA THR A 72 3.47 3.80 -8.40
C THR A 72 2.14 4.31 -7.86
N THR A 73 1.99 4.18 -6.54
CA THR A 73 0.85 4.70 -5.79
C THR A 73 1.22 4.98 -4.35
N GLN A 74 0.41 5.77 -3.67
CA GLN A 74 0.57 6.07 -2.25
C GLN A 74 -0.78 6.44 -1.62
N VAL A 75 -0.87 6.25 -0.31
CA VAL A 75 -1.95 6.77 0.53
C VAL A 75 -1.34 7.38 1.78
N SER A 76 -1.83 8.56 2.17
CA SER A 76 -1.51 9.19 3.44
C SER A 76 -2.79 9.31 4.25
N HIS A 77 -2.73 8.90 5.51
CA HIS A 77 -3.85 9.01 6.44
C HIS A 77 -3.41 9.77 7.69
N PRO A 78 -4.00 10.95 7.98
CA PRO A 78 -3.82 11.60 9.26
C PRO A 78 -4.45 10.74 10.37
N TYR A 79 -3.88 10.81 11.57
CA TYR A 79 -4.47 10.21 12.76
C TYR A 79 -4.09 11.00 14.00
N GLU A 80 -4.92 10.88 15.04
CA GLU A 80 -4.56 11.24 16.41
C GLU A 80 -4.41 9.98 17.25
N THR A 81 -3.42 9.94 18.14
CA THR A 81 -3.18 8.76 18.99
C THR A 81 -4.33 8.51 19.97
N SER A 82 -4.99 9.59 20.42
CA SER A 82 -6.22 9.56 21.23
C SER A 82 -7.35 8.80 20.54
N ASP A 83 -7.61 9.09 19.28
CA ASP A 83 -8.68 8.46 18.50
C ASP A 83 -8.45 6.98 18.30
N LEU A 84 -7.22 6.58 17.98
CA LEU A 84 -6.86 5.16 17.87
C LEU A 84 -7.12 4.43 19.19
N THR A 85 -6.64 5.02 20.30
CA THR A 85 -6.79 4.42 21.63
C THR A 85 -8.25 4.32 22.06
N ALA A 86 -9.06 5.35 21.79
CA ALA A 86 -10.49 5.37 22.09
C ALA A 86 -11.26 4.25 21.36
N ASN A 87 -10.78 3.84 20.19
CA ASN A 87 -11.35 2.75 19.40
C ASN A 87 -10.67 1.39 19.66
N GLY A 88 -9.75 1.29 20.63
CA GLY A 88 -9.00 0.07 20.92
C GLY A 88 -8.01 -0.35 19.83
N LEU A 89 -7.63 0.59 18.96
CA LEU A 89 -6.72 0.38 17.84
C LEU A 89 -5.32 0.89 18.17
N ARG A 90 -4.32 0.39 17.45
CA ARG A 90 -2.94 0.85 17.51
C ARG A 90 -2.51 1.39 16.15
N VAL A 91 -1.41 2.14 16.14
CA VAL A 91 -0.82 2.66 14.88
C VAL A 91 -0.54 1.54 13.88
N VAL A 92 -0.14 0.35 14.35
CA VAL A 92 0.09 -0.82 13.47
C VAL A 92 -1.17 -1.28 12.73
N ASP A 93 -2.37 -1.06 13.30
CA ASP A 93 -3.63 -1.43 12.67
C ASP A 93 -3.96 -0.48 11.52
N LEU A 94 -3.74 0.83 11.72
CA LEU A 94 -3.81 1.82 10.63
C LEU A 94 -2.75 1.56 9.55
N GLN A 95 -1.52 1.28 9.96
CA GLN A 95 -0.43 0.94 9.05
C GLN A 95 -0.77 -0.24 8.14
N ARG A 96 -1.36 -1.30 8.70
CA ARG A 96 -1.81 -2.47 7.94
C ARG A 96 -2.91 -2.12 6.95
N ASP A 97 -3.89 -1.30 7.34
CA ASP A 97 -4.95 -0.89 6.43
C ASP A 97 -4.43 0.04 5.33
N CYS A 98 -3.49 0.96 5.61
CA CYS A 98 -2.83 1.75 4.57
C CYS A 98 -2.07 0.87 3.56
N VAL A 99 -1.37 -0.17 4.03
CA VAL A 99 -0.71 -1.15 3.15
C VAL A 99 -1.72 -1.90 2.29
N ARG A 100 -2.82 -2.37 2.88
CA ARG A 100 -3.91 -3.02 2.14
C ARG A 100 -4.50 -2.09 1.08
N VAL A 101 -4.71 -0.82 1.40
CA VAL A 101 -5.19 0.18 0.42
C VAL A 101 -4.24 0.26 -0.77
N VAL A 102 -2.93 0.42 -0.55
CA VAL A 102 -1.99 0.53 -1.68
C VAL A 102 -1.83 -0.77 -2.46
N LEU A 103 -2.07 -1.93 -1.83
CA LEU A 103 -2.11 -3.22 -2.49
C LEU A 103 -3.45 -3.53 -3.17
N GLY A 104 -4.50 -2.71 -2.95
CA GLY A 104 -5.84 -2.96 -3.48
C GLY A 104 -6.60 -4.07 -2.75
N GLU A 105 -6.29 -4.29 -1.48
CA GLU A 105 -6.90 -5.32 -0.65
C GLU A 105 -8.01 -4.75 0.25
N PRO A 106 -8.94 -5.61 0.72
CA PRO A 106 -9.92 -5.22 1.73
C PRO A 106 -9.23 -4.73 3.01
N THR A 107 -9.76 -3.65 3.58
CA THR A 107 -9.32 -3.09 4.87
C THR A 107 -10.26 -3.54 5.99
N VAL A 108 -9.80 -3.43 7.24
CA VAL A 108 -10.54 -3.95 8.41
C VAL A 108 -11.11 -2.84 9.28
N HIS A 109 -10.35 -1.78 9.55
CA HIS A 109 -10.73 -0.73 10.49
C HIS A 109 -10.91 0.62 9.79
N PHE A 110 -9.96 0.96 8.93
CA PHE A 110 -9.96 2.23 8.18
C PHE A 110 -10.38 2.00 6.74
N PHE A 111 -10.85 3.04 6.06
CA PHE A 111 -11.24 2.97 4.66
C PHE A 111 -12.29 1.88 4.35
N ILE A 112 -13.20 1.56 5.27
CA ILE A 112 -14.20 0.50 5.06
C ILE A 112 -15.50 1.01 4.40
N GLY A 113 -15.75 2.32 4.47
CA GLY A 113 -16.97 2.94 3.97
C GLY A 113 -17.03 3.10 2.44
N ALA A 114 -18.22 3.39 1.93
CA ALA A 114 -18.46 3.69 0.52
C ALA A 114 -17.84 5.04 0.09
N ASP A 115 -17.78 5.99 1.02
CA ASP A 115 -17.12 7.29 0.89
C ASP A 115 -15.62 7.17 0.58
N THR A 116 -14.97 6.12 1.08
CA THR A 116 -13.54 5.85 0.84
C THR A 116 -13.28 4.92 -0.34
N ALA A 117 -14.32 4.42 -1.01
CA ALA A 117 -14.17 3.46 -2.11
C ALA A 117 -13.35 4.03 -3.29
N GLU A 118 -13.60 5.28 -3.67
CA GLU A 118 -12.82 5.94 -4.73
C GLU A 118 -11.36 6.12 -4.33
N CYS A 119 -11.10 6.52 -3.08
CA CYS A 119 -9.75 6.64 -2.53
C CYS A 119 -9.00 5.30 -2.62
N ARG A 120 -9.64 4.20 -2.18
CA ARG A 120 -9.07 2.85 -2.28
C ARG A 120 -8.77 2.46 -3.73
N ALA A 121 -9.71 2.70 -4.64
CA ALA A 121 -9.54 2.38 -6.06
C ALA A 121 -8.39 3.17 -6.70
N ARG A 122 -8.24 4.46 -6.36
CA ARG A 122 -7.16 5.32 -6.88
C ARG A 122 -5.79 4.98 -6.30
N ALA A 123 -5.76 4.56 -5.04
CA ALA A 123 -4.55 4.23 -4.31
C ALA A 123 -4.08 2.78 -4.57
N SER A 124 -4.89 1.93 -5.19
CA SER A 124 -4.55 0.54 -5.47
C SER A 124 -3.50 0.38 -6.59
N ILE A 125 -2.38 -0.28 -6.29
CA ILE A 125 -1.35 -0.62 -7.28
C ILE A 125 -1.86 -1.65 -8.31
N ARG A 126 -2.80 -2.51 -7.93
CA ARG A 126 -3.46 -3.46 -8.83
C ARG A 126 -4.23 -2.74 -9.93
N MET A 127 -4.99 -1.70 -9.56
CA MET A 127 -5.70 -0.85 -10.51
C MET A 127 -4.74 -0.08 -11.42
N ARG A 128 -3.58 0.36 -10.91
CA ARG A 128 -2.54 1.00 -11.73
C ARG A 128 -1.90 0.02 -12.72
N LEU A 129 -1.60 -1.20 -12.28
CA LEU A 129 -1.04 -2.25 -13.12
C LEU A 129 -1.99 -2.64 -14.25
N ALA A 130 -3.27 -2.89 -13.94
CA ALA A 130 -4.27 -3.22 -14.96
C ALA A 130 -4.37 -2.12 -16.03
N ARG A 131 -4.45 -0.86 -15.60
CA ARG A 131 -4.47 0.30 -16.53
C ARG A 131 -3.20 0.44 -17.36
N ALA A 132 -2.04 0.08 -16.80
CA ALA A 132 -0.77 0.13 -17.53
C ALA A 132 -0.64 -0.99 -18.56
N GLN A 133 -1.37 -2.10 -18.40
CA GLN A 133 -1.41 -3.23 -19.34
C GLN A 133 -2.44 -3.03 -20.45
N ASP A 134 -3.50 -2.26 -20.20
CA ASP A 134 -4.58 -1.97 -21.16
C ASP A 134 -4.29 -0.78 -22.11
N ALA A 135 -3.17 -0.07 -21.91
CA ALA A 135 -2.77 1.15 -22.66
C ALA A 135 -1.68 0.85 -23.70
#